data_AF-A0A7W3JAG9-F1
#
_entry.id   AF-A0A7W3JAG9-F1
#
_cell.length_a   1.000
_cell.length_b   1.000
_cell.length_c   1.000
_cell.angle_alpha   90.00
_cell.angle_beta   90.00
_cell.angle_gamma   90.00
#
_symmetry.space_group_name_H-M   'P 1'
#
loop_
_entity.id
_entity.type
_entity.pdbx_description
1 polymer ?
#
loop_
_entity_poly.entity_id
_entity_poly.type
_entity_poly.pdbx_seq_one_letter_code
_entity_poly.pdbx_strand_id
1 'polypeptide(L)'
;MAEERAAQTAGTSGVAVPDRGRLALLWAVTVVALAVHNAEELLRDLPRWQADHPRLPGSALYGDQAQFAVALAIVTGLALVLAVAAVARRAAWSAQVLVWVGYALLVNAAGHVLLSVVSWSFMPGVLTSVLVLVPVFVLLTRVLPPVRWTVSSVLVTLVAAFGVVVGSLVIAAALA
;
A
#
# COMPACT_ATOMS: atom_id res chain seq x y z
N MET A 1 -17.78 43.20 -15.68
CA MET A 1 -16.77 42.31 -15.06
C MET A 1 -17.16 41.74 -13.68
N ALA A 2 -18.28 42.16 -13.05
CA ALA A 2 -18.72 41.59 -11.76
C ALA A 2 -19.78 40.47 -11.89
N GLU A 3 -20.54 40.41 -13.00
CA GLU A 3 -21.62 39.41 -13.19
C GLU A 3 -21.14 38.06 -13.72
N GLU A 4 -19.93 37.96 -14.26
CA GLU A 4 -19.39 36.72 -14.83
C GLU A 4 -18.84 35.75 -13.75
N ARG A 5 -18.76 36.19 -12.49
CA ARG A 5 -18.37 35.33 -11.34
C ARG A 5 -19.55 34.59 -10.70
N ALA A 6 -20.80 34.92 -11.03
CA ALA A 6 -21.98 34.29 -10.44
C ALA A 6 -22.40 32.99 -11.15
N ALA A 7 -21.89 32.72 -12.36
CA ALA A 7 -22.27 31.55 -13.15
C ALA A 7 -21.33 30.33 -12.98
N GLN A 8 -20.25 30.45 -12.19
CA GLN A 8 -19.24 29.40 -12.03
C GLN A 8 -19.39 28.54 -10.75
N THR A 9 -20.50 28.69 -10.03
CA THR A 9 -20.84 27.85 -8.86
C THR A 9 -21.82 26.72 -9.18
N ALA A 10 -22.27 26.60 -10.42
CA ALA A 10 -23.18 25.53 -10.85
C ALA A 10 -22.40 24.37 -11.47
N GLY A 11 -22.28 23.26 -10.74
CA GLY A 11 -21.93 21.96 -11.34
C GLY A 11 -20.59 21.35 -10.90
N THR A 12 -20.13 21.60 -9.67
CA THR A 12 -19.31 20.55 -9.03
C THR A 12 -20.29 19.45 -8.64
N SER A 13 -20.52 18.51 -9.56
CA SER A 13 -21.21 17.25 -9.30
C SER A 13 -20.53 16.62 -8.10
N GLY A 14 -21.10 16.85 -6.91
CA GLY A 14 -20.49 16.54 -5.64
C GLY A 14 -20.25 15.05 -5.62
N VAL A 15 -18.99 14.63 -5.75
CA VAL A 15 -18.64 13.23 -5.64
C VAL A 15 -19.00 12.84 -4.22
N ALA A 16 -20.04 12.01 -4.07
CA ALA A 16 -20.58 11.64 -2.79
C ALA A 16 -19.46 11.01 -1.95
N VAL A 17 -19.14 11.63 -0.81
CA VAL A 17 -18.18 11.07 0.13
C VAL A 17 -18.77 9.75 0.65
N PRO A 18 -18.03 8.64 0.58
CA PRO A 18 -18.51 7.35 1.11
C PRO A 18 -18.98 7.50 2.56
N ASP A 19 -20.04 6.80 2.93
CA ASP A 19 -20.45 6.75 4.32
C ASP A 19 -19.34 6.17 5.21
N ARG A 20 -19.37 6.54 6.50
CA ARG A 20 -18.31 6.17 7.45
C ARG A 20 -18.12 4.66 7.55
N GLY A 21 -19.21 3.88 7.52
CA GLY A 21 -19.16 2.43 7.67
C GLY A 21 -18.46 1.78 6.49
N ARG A 22 -18.80 2.22 5.27
CA ARG A 22 -18.18 1.77 4.03
C ARG A 22 -16.68 2.08 4.01
N LEU A 23 -16.29 3.31 4.36
CA LEU A 23 -14.87 3.68 4.38
C LEU A 23 -14.08 2.88 5.44
N ALA A 24 -14.67 2.63 6.61
CA ALA A 24 -14.05 1.78 7.64
C ALA A 24 -13.87 0.34 7.17
N LEU A 25 -14.87 -0.22 6.48
CA LEU A 25 -14.79 -1.56 5.90
C LEU A 25 -13.67 -1.64 4.85
N LEU A 26 -13.55 -0.66 3.96
CA LEU A 26 -12.49 -0.65 2.94
C LEU A 26 -11.10 -0.57 3.58
N TRP A 27 -10.92 0.26 4.61
CA TRP A 27 -9.68 0.29 5.38
C TRP A 27 -9.37 -1.05 6.04
N ALA A 28 -10.37 -1.67 6.68
CA ALA A 28 -10.20 -2.98 7.30
C ALA A 28 -9.80 -4.05 6.27
N VAL A 29 -10.47 -4.09 5.12
CA VAL A 29 -10.13 -4.99 4.01
C VAL A 29 -8.69 -4.77 3.54
N THR A 30 -8.26 -3.52 3.36
CA THR A 30 -6.89 -3.20 2.93
C THR A 30 -5.85 -3.61 3.96
N VAL A 31 -6.08 -3.37 5.26
CA VAL A 31 -5.16 -3.78 6.33
C VAL A 31 -5.07 -5.31 6.42
N VAL A 32 -6.21 -6.01 6.34
CA VAL A 32 -6.23 -7.49 6.34
C VAL A 32 -5.51 -8.04 5.12
N ALA A 33 -5.73 -7.45 3.93
CA ALA A 33 -5.04 -7.86 2.71
C ALA A 33 -3.52 -7.70 2.81
N LEU A 34 -3.04 -6.58 3.34
CA LEU A 34 -1.62 -6.37 3.62
C LEU A 34 -1.09 -7.38 4.63
N ALA A 35 -1.80 -7.63 5.73
CA ALA A 35 -1.37 -8.59 6.74
C ALA A 35 -1.29 -10.02 6.19
N VAL A 36 -2.26 -10.43 5.37
CA VAL A 36 -2.27 -11.73 4.69
C VAL A 36 -1.09 -11.86 3.72
N HIS A 37 -0.79 -10.79 2.97
CA HIS A 37 0.36 -10.77 2.07
C HIS A 37 1.69 -10.89 2.83
N ASN A 38 1.88 -10.07 3.86
CA ASN A 38 3.07 -10.12 4.72
C ASN A 38 3.22 -11.48 5.40
N ALA A 39 2.11 -12.10 5.82
CA ALA A 39 2.13 -13.44 6.40
C ALA A 39 2.59 -14.50 5.38
N GLU A 40 2.18 -14.39 4.10
CA GLU A 40 2.69 -15.28 3.05
C GLU A 40 4.20 -15.15 2.89
N GLU A 41 4.72 -13.92 2.77
CA GLU A 41 6.14 -13.66 2.61
C GLU A 41 6.97 -14.22 3.77
N LEU A 42 6.48 -14.01 5.00
CA LEU A 42 7.11 -14.54 6.20
C LEU A 42 7.09 -16.07 6.21
N LEU A 43 5.92 -16.69 6.01
CA LEU A 43 5.78 -18.15 6.09
C LEU A 43 6.50 -18.88 4.95
N ARG A 44 6.74 -18.21 3.82
CA ARG A 44 7.46 -18.77 2.67
C ARG A 44 8.90 -18.28 2.55
N ASP A 45 9.45 -17.69 3.61
CA ASP A 45 10.86 -17.34 3.74
C ASP A 45 11.39 -16.49 2.58
N LEU A 46 10.76 -15.32 2.38
CA LEU A 46 11.19 -14.35 1.37
C LEU A 46 12.69 -13.98 1.47
N PRO A 47 13.28 -13.76 2.66
CA PRO A 47 14.71 -13.46 2.78
C PRO A 47 15.60 -14.56 2.21
N ARG A 48 15.28 -15.84 2.49
CA ARG A 48 16.01 -16.95 1.87
C ARG A 48 15.85 -16.98 0.35
N TRP A 49 14.63 -16.77 -0.16
CA TRP A 49 14.42 -16.69 -1.61
C TRP A 49 15.29 -15.59 -2.23
N GLN A 50 15.43 -14.43 -1.59
CA GLN A 50 16.30 -13.36 -2.08
C GLN A 50 17.78 -13.69 -2.00
N ALA A 51 18.24 -14.37 -0.94
CA ALA A 51 19.61 -14.83 -0.79
C ALA A 51 20.01 -15.82 -1.90
N ASP A 52 19.06 -16.64 -2.37
CA ASP A 52 19.24 -17.56 -3.50
C ASP A 52 19.27 -16.84 -4.87
N HIS A 53 18.91 -15.55 -4.92
CA HIS A 53 18.86 -14.74 -6.14
C HIS A 53 19.64 -13.41 -6.01
N PRO A 54 20.96 -13.44 -5.75
CA PRO A 54 21.75 -12.26 -5.38
C PRO A 54 21.84 -11.18 -6.48
N ARG A 55 21.58 -11.53 -7.74
CA ARG A 55 21.62 -10.60 -8.89
C ARG A 55 20.34 -9.78 -9.06
N LEU A 56 19.28 -10.09 -8.31
CA LEU A 56 18.02 -9.34 -8.37
C LEU A 56 18.09 -8.07 -7.51
N PRO A 57 17.36 -7.01 -7.89
CA PRO A 57 17.30 -5.80 -7.08
C PRO A 57 16.73 -6.11 -5.69
N GLY A 58 17.35 -5.53 -4.67
CA GLY A 58 16.90 -5.68 -3.28
C GLY A 58 17.42 -6.91 -2.55
N SER A 59 18.23 -7.76 -3.18
CA SER A 59 18.84 -8.95 -2.56
C SER A 59 19.66 -8.66 -1.30
N ALA A 60 20.17 -7.44 -1.14
CA ALA A 60 20.93 -6.99 0.01
C ALA A 60 20.12 -6.18 1.04
N LEU A 61 18.81 -5.97 0.82
CA LEU A 61 18.01 -5.08 1.66
C LEU A 61 17.49 -5.76 2.93
N TYR A 62 17.50 -7.08 2.97
CA TYR A 62 16.91 -7.85 4.05
C TYR A 62 18.02 -8.59 4.80
N GLY A 63 17.96 -8.50 6.12
CA GLY A 63 18.82 -9.30 7.00
C GLY A 63 18.27 -10.70 7.15
N ASP A 64 18.30 -11.23 8.37
CA ASP A 64 17.72 -12.54 8.64
C ASP A 64 16.18 -12.51 8.71
N GLN A 65 15.60 -13.71 8.86
CA GLN A 65 14.16 -13.90 8.95
C GLN A 65 13.52 -13.17 10.15
N ALA A 66 14.26 -12.97 11.25
CA ALA A 66 13.74 -12.27 12.43
C ALA A 66 13.66 -10.77 12.18
N GLN A 67 14.69 -10.17 11.59
CA GLN A 67 14.67 -8.77 11.15
C GLN A 67 13.55 -8.53 10.13
N PHE A 68 13.36 -9.44 9.18
CA PHE A 68 12.26 -9.36 8.22
C PHE A 68 10.89 -9.40 8.92
N ALA A 69 10.67 -10.31 9.87
CA ALA A 69 9.43 -10.40 10.63
C ALA A 69 9.10 -9.11 11.39
N VAL A 70 10.11 -8.49 12.02
CA VAL A 70 9.95 -7.21 12.72
C VAL A 70 9.60 -6.08 11.74
N ALA A 71 10.27 -6.01 10.59
CA ALA A 71 9.96 -5.01 9.56
C ALA A 71 8.51 -5.15 9.06
N LEU A 72 8.08 -6.37 8.74
CA LEU A 72 6.70 -6.64 8.33
C LEU A 72 5.68 -6.23 9.41
N ALA A 73 5.95 -6.54 10.68
CA ALA A 73 5.09 -6.14 11.80
C ALA A 73 4.98 -4.61 11.93
N ILE A 74 6.08 -3.87 11.75
CA ILE A 74 6.09 -2.41 11.76
C ILE A 74 5.23 -1.86 10.61
N VAL A 75 5.43 -2.35 9.39
CA VAL A 75 4.66 -1.90 8.22
C VAL A 75 3.16 -2.16 8.38
N THR A 76 2.78 -3.36 8.82
CA THR A 76 1.37 -3.70 9.10
C THR A 76 0.80 -2.83 10.23
N GLY A 77 1.57 -2.61 11.30
CA GLY A 77 1.18 -1.76 12.42
C GLY A 77 0.95 -0.30 12.00
N LEU A 78 1.83 0.26 11.18
CA LEU A 78 1.68 1.62 10.64
C LEU A 78 0.44 1.75 9.75
N ALA A 79 0.16 0.75 8.91
CA ALA A 79 -1.06 0.73 8.10
C ALA A 79 -2.33 0.69 8.97
N LEU A 80 -2.33 -0.10 10.05
CA LEU A 80 -3.42 -0.15 11.02
C LEU A 80 -3.60 1.19 11.74
N VAL A 81 -2.52 1.82 12.21
CA VAL A 81 -2.57 3.14 12.86
C VAL A 81 -3.14 4.19 11.89
N LEU A 82 -2.69 4.17 10.63
CA LEU A 82 -3.22 5.07 9.59
C LEU A 82 -4.71 4.84 9.36
N ALA A 83 -5.16 3.58 9.26
CA ALA A 83 -6.57 3.22 9.11
C ALA A 83 -7.42 3.72 10.27
N VAL A 84 -6.99 3.46 11.51
CA VAL A 84 -7.68 3.91 12.73
C VAL A 84 -7.76 5.44 12.76
N ALA A 85 -6.65 6.14 12.49
CA ALA A 85 -6.61 7.60 12.46
C ALA A 85 -7.56 8.18 11.39
N ALA A 86 -7.53 7.60 10.18
CA ALA A 86 -8.36 8.04 9.06
C ALA A 86 -9.87 7.87 9.35
N VAL A 87 -10.26 6.73 9.92
CA VAL A 87 -11.66 6.40 10.27
C VAL A 87 -12.14 7.18 11.50
N ALA A 88 -11.31 7.30 12.53
CA ALA A 88 -11.68 7.98 13.78
C ALA A 88 -11.81 9.49 13.58
N ARG A 89 -10.89 10.10 12.84
CA ARG A 89 -10.88 11.56 12.59
C ARG A 89 -11.80 12.00 11.45
N ARG A 90 -12.43 11.05 10.74
CA ARG A 90 -13.29 11.32 9.57
C ARG A 90 -12.60 12.24 8.57
N ALA A 91 -11.32 11.96 8.32
CA ALA A 91 -10.51 12.85 7.53
C ALA A 91 -10.98 12.90 6.08
N ALA A 92 -11.19 14.10 5.53
CA ALA A 92 -11.57 14.26 4.12
C ALA A 92 -10.55 13.65 3.15
N TRP A 93 -9.27 13.56 3.56
CA TRP A 93 -8.20 12.93 2.78
C TRP A 93 -8.24 11.39 2.81
N SER A 94 -9.03 10.77 3.68
CA SER A 94 -9.00 9.31 3.95
C SER A 94 -9.21 8.48 2.69
N ALA A 95 -10.24 8.78 1.91
CA ALA A 95 -10.54 8.04 0.68
C ALA A 95 -9.41 8.17 -0.34
N GLN A 96 -8.85 9.37 -0.51
CA GLN A 96 -7.74 9.61 -1.43
C GLN A 96 -6.48 8.87 -1.00
N VAL A 97 -6.14 8.91 0.29
CA VAL A 97 -4.99 8.18 0.84
C VAL A 97 -5.17 6.68 0.69
N LEU A 98 -6.37 6.14 0.93
CA LEU A 98 -6.65 4.72 0.76
C LEU A 98 -6.45 4.25 -0.68
N VAL A 99 -6.83 5.06 -1.68
CA VAL A 99 -6.53 4.75 -3.09
C VAL A 99 -5.02 4.77 -3.36
N TRP A 100 -4.26 5.73 -2.81
CA TRP A 100 -2.79 5.76 -2.93
C TRP A 100 -2.12 4.56 -2.26
N VAL A 101 -2.60 4.13 -1.09
CA VAL A 101 -2.18 2.86 -0.47
C VAL A 101 -2.46 1.70 -1.41
N GLY A 102 -3.64 1.66 -2.03
CA GLY A 102 -3.98 0.67 -3.06
C GLY A 102 -2.97 0.64 -4.22
N TYR A 103 -2.56 1.81 -4.73
CA TYR A 103 -1.52 1.88 -5.78
C TYR A 103 -0.16 1.39 -5.28
N ALA A 104 0.26 1.73 -4.07
CA ALA A 104 1.51 1.23 -3.49
C ALA A 104 1.50 -0.30 -3.38
N LEU A 105 0.39 -0.90 -2.92
CA LEU A 105 0.21 -2.35 -2.87
C LEU A 105 0.22 -2.99 -4.26
N LEU A 106 -0.38 -2.33 -5.26
CA LEU A 106 -0.35 -2.83 -6.64
C LEU A 106 1.08 -2.81 -7.21
N VAL A 107 1.86 -1.77 -6.96
CA VAL A 107 3.27 -1.71 -7.38
C VAL A 107 4.07 -2.82 -6.68
N ASN A 108 3.83 -3.05 -5.38
CA ASN A 108 4.45 -4.17 -4.67
C ASN A 108 4.11 -5.51 -5.32
N ALA A 109 2.82 -5.75 -5.56
CA ALA A 109 2.32 -6.95 -6.22
C ALA A 109 2.93 -7.18 -7.62
N ALA A 110 3.03 -6.12 -8.42
CA ALA A 110 3.67 -6.16 -9.72
C ALA A 110 5.17 -6.50 -9.60
N GLY A 111 5.85 -6.02 -8.56
CA GLY A 111 7.22 -6.36 -8.21
C GLY A 111 7.41 -7.87 -8.01
N HIS A 112 6.57 -8.51 -7.19
CA HIS A 112 6.64 -9.97 -6.98
C HIS A 112 6.47 -10.76 -8.27
N VAL A 113 5.48 -10.39 -9.09
CA VAL A 113 5.21 -11.07 -10.36
C VAL A 113 6.37 -10.88 -11.33
N LEU A 114 6.86 -9.64 -11.49
CA LEU A 114 7.97 -9.33 -12.39
C LEU A 114 9.25 -10.05 -11.97
N LEU A 115 9.62 -9.99 -10.69
CA LEU A 115 10.81 -10.67 -10.18
C LEU A 115 10.68 -12.19 -10.30
N SER A 116 9.48 -12.75 -10.17
CA SER A 116 9.26 -14.18 -10.41
C SER A 116 9.46 -14.58 -11.86
N VAL A 117 8.98 -13.76 -12.81
CA VAL A 117 9.20 -13.99 -14.23
C VAL A 117 10.68 -13.87 -14.58
N VAL A 118 11.36 -12.83 -14.09
CA VAL A 118 12.79 -12.57 -14.38
C VAL A 118 13.70 -13.64 -13.78
N SER A 119 13.42 -14.09 -12.56
CA SER A 119 14.19 -15.14 -11.88
C SER A 119 13.87 -16.55 -12.35
N TRP A 120 12.75 -16.69 -13.05
CA TRP A 120 12.11 -17.96 -13.36
C TRP A 120 11.82 -18.84 -12.14
N SER A 121 11.48 -18.19 -11.03
CA SER A 121 11.23 -18.80 -9.73
C SER A 121 10.01 -18.18 -9.06
N PHE A 122 9.26 -18.97 -8.29
CA PHE A 122 8.06 -18.48 -7.62
C PHE A 122 8.44 -17.67 -6.36
N MET A 123 8.37 -16.34 -6.44
CA MET A 123 8.68 -15.47 -5.30
C MET A 123 7.56 -15.52 -4.26
N PRO A 124 7.89 -15.69 -2.97
CA PRO A 124 6.94 -15.47 -1.88
C PRO A 124 6.21 -14.13 -2.04
N GLY A 125 4.88 -14.15 -1.89
CA GLY A 125 4.03 -12.98 -2.07
C GLY A 125 3.30 -12.95 -3.41
N VAL A 126 3.71 -13.71 -4.43
CA VAL A 126 2.98 -13.76 -5.73
C VAL A 126 1.54 -14.24 -5.57
N LEU A 127 1.30 -15.25 -4.73
CA LEU A 127 -0.03 -15.85 -4.59
C LEU A 127 -1.03 -14.81 -4.06
N THR A 128 -0.71 -14.17 -2.95
CA THR A 128 -1.55 -13.13 -2.35
C THR A 128 -1.53 -11.83 -3.16
N SER A 129 -0.45 -11.51 -3.88
CA SER A 129 -0.43 -10.39 -4.82
C SER A 129 -1.55 -10.50 -5.87
N VAL A 130 -1.65 -11.67 -6.52
CA VAL A 130 -2.64 -11.92 -7.57
C VAL A 130 -4.04 -12.14 -6.99
N LEU A 131 -4.17 -12.95 -5.94
CA LEU A 131 -5.47 -13.38 -5.43
C LEU A 131 -6.09 -12.43 -4.39
N VAL A 132 -5.30 -11.53 -3.79
CA VAL A 132 -5.75 -10.65 -2.70
C VAL A 132 -5.49 -9.18 -3.03
N LEU A 133 -4.23 -8.78 -3.26
CA LEU A 133 -3.88 -7.35 -3.42
C LEU A 133 -4.50 -6.75 -4.69
N VAL A 134 -4.41 -7.43 -5.83
CA VAL A 134 -5.02 -6.97 -7.09
C VAL A 134 -6.55 -6.82 -6.97
N PRO A 135 -7.32 -7.83 -6.48
CA PRO A 135 -8.75 -7.66 -6.24
C PRO A 135 -9.10 -6.51 -5.30
N VAL A 136 -8.34 -6.31 -4.21
CA VAL A 136 -8.56 -5.18 -3.31
C VAL A 136 -8.29 -3.85 -4.01
N PHE A 137 -7.21 -3.74 -4.79
CA PHE A 137 -6.96 -2.53 -5.59
C PHE A 137 -8.10 -2.22 -6.57
N VAL A 138 -8.60 -3.24 -7.28
CA VAL A 138 -9.75 -3.09 -8.18
C VAL A 138 -10.99 -2.65 -7.40
N LEU A 139 -11.26 -3.25 -6.24
CA LEU A 139 -12.37 -2.84 -5.37
C LEU A 139 -12.25 -1.36 -4.97
N LEU A 140 -11.08 -0.93 -4.49
CA LEU A 140 -10.84 0.45 -4.07
C LEU A 140 -11.08 1.45 -5.20
N THR A 141 -10.53 1.20 -6.38
CA THR A 141 -10.65 2.10 -7.53
C THR A 141 -12.04 2.12 -8.16
N ARG A 142 -12.84 1.08 -7.96
CA ARG A 142 -14.25 1.02 -8.39
C ARG A 142 -15.21 1.70 -7.43
N VAL A 143 -14.87 1.69 -6.14
CA VAL A 143 -15.75 2.17 -5.07
C VAL A 143 -15.45 3.62 -4.67
N LEU A 144 -14.18 4.01 -4.66
CA LEU A 144 -13.75 5.31 -4.20
C LEU A 144 -13.66 6.32 -5.36
N PRO A 145 -13.76 7.62 -5.06
CA PRO A 145 -13.53 8.68 -6.03
C PRO A 145 -12.15 8.53 -6.70
N PRO A 146 -12.03 8.85 -8.01
CA PRO A 146 -10.74 8.86 -8.67
C PRO A 146 -9.83 9.90 -8.02
N VAL A 147 -8.57 9.53 -7.78
CA VAL A 147 -7.57 10.44 -7.23
C VAL A 147 -7.02 11.35 -8.31
N ARG A 148 -6.70 12.59 -7.92
CA ARG A 148 -5.98 13.51 -8.81
C ARG A 148 -4.50 13.14 -8.82
N TRP A 149 -4.01 12.75 -9.99
CA TRP A 149 -2.60 12.51 -10.24
C TRP A 149 -1.89 13.85 -10.44
N THR A 150 -1.37 14.40 -9.34
CA THR A 150 -0.45 15.55 -9.41
C THR A 150 0.96 15.08 -9.11
N VAL A 151 1.96 15.75 -9.67
CA VAL A 151 3.38 15.46 -9.39
C VAL A 151 3.63 15.43 -7.88
N SER A 152 3.08 16.41 -7.14
CA SER A 152 3.19 16.47 -5.68
C SER A 152 2.61 15.23 -4.99
N SER A 153 1.41 14.78 -5.38
CA SER A 153 0.78 13.60 -4.77
C SER A 153 1.57 12.30 -5.02
N VAL A 154 2.14 12.17 -6.22
CA VAL A 154 2.99 11.03 -6.58
C VAL A 154 4.28 11.07 -5.77
N LEU A 155 4.97 12.21 -5.72
CA LEU A 155 6.21 12.37 -4.95
C LEU A 155 6.01 12.10 -3.46
N VAL A 156 4.96 12.66 -2.86
CA VAL A 156 4.64 12.41 -1.44
C VAL A 156 4.38 10.92 -1.20
N THR A 157 3.65 10.26 -2.10
CA THR A 157 3.37 8.81 -1.97
C THR A 157 4.64 7.99 -2.08
N LEU A 158 5.52 8.31 -3.03
CA LEU A 158 6.81 7.63 -3.21
C LEU A 158 7.72 7.82 -2.00
N VAL A 159 7.86 9.05 -1.50
CA VAL A 159 8.67 9.35 -0.32
C VAL A 159 8.11 8.65 0.92
N ALA A 160 6.79 8.65 1.10
CA ALA A 160 6.16 7.96 2.23
C ALA A 160 6.35 6.44 2.15
N ALA A 161 6.11 5.84 0.98
CA ALA A 161 6.27 4.40 0.78
C ALA A 161 7.72 3.96 0.99
N PHE A 162 8.67 4.67 0.36
CA PHE A 162 10.10 4.39 0.52
C PHE A 162 10.56 4.60 1.96
N GLY A 163 10.13 5.69 2.60
CA GLY A 163 10.45 6.00 3.99
C GLY A 163 9.91 4.95 4.97
N VAL A 164 8.70 4.43 4.73
CA VAL A 164 8.12 3.34 5.53
C VAL A 164 8.93 2.05 5.37
N VAL A 165 9.26 1.65 4.14
CA VAL A 165 10.04 0.44 3.88
C VAL A 165 11.44 0.56 4.49
N VAL A 166 12.22 1.57 4.12
CA VAL A 166 13.59 1.76 4.64
C VAL A 166 13.58 1.99 6.15
N GLY A 167 12.66 2.81 6.66
CA GLY A 167 12.55 3.07 8.08
C GLY A 167 12.24 1.80 8.88
N SER A 168 11.31 0.96 8.39
CA SER A 168 11.00 -0.31 9.05
C SER A 168 12.19 -1.27 9.07
N LEU A 169 12.97 -1.35 7.99
CA LEU A 169 14.17 -2.19 7.92
C LEU A 169 15.26 -1.70 8.87
N VAL A 170 15.51 -0.39 8.92
CA VAL A 170 16.48 0.22 9.84
C VAL A 170 16.10 -0.01 11.30
N ILE A 171 14.82 0.19 11.64
CA ILE A 171 14.32 -0.06 12.99
C ILE A 171 14.43 -1.55 13.34
N ALA A 172 14.06 -2.44 12.41
CA ALA A 172 14.17 -3.88 12.63
C ALA A 172 15.61 -4.33 12.88
N ALA A 173 16.57 -3.82 12.09
CA ALA A 173 17.99 -4.11 12.27
C ALA A 173 18.56 -3.61 13.61
N ALA A 174 17.94 -2.59 14.22
CA ALA A 174 18.32 -2.10 15.53
C ALA A 174 17.69 -2.89 16.69
N LEU A 175 16.63 -3.65 16.44
CA LEU A 175 15.84 -4.35 17.46
C LEU A 175 16.09 -5.87 17.52
N ALA A 176 16.62 -6.48 16.45
CA ALA A 176 16.87 -7.91 16.35
C ALA A 176 18.36 -8.21 16.22
#